data_AF-A0A969X177-F1
#
_entry.id   AF-A0A969X177-F1
#
_cell.length_a   1.000
_cell.length_b   1.000
_cell.length_c   1.000
_cell.angle_alpha   90.00
_cell.angle_beta   90.00
_cell.angle_gamma   90.00
#
_symmetry.space_group_name_H-M   'P 1'
#
loop_
_entity.id
_entity.type
_entity.pdbx_description
1 polymer ?
#
loop_
_entity_poly.entity_id
_entity_poly.type
_entity_poly.pdbx_seq_one_letter_code
_entity_poly.pdbx_strand_id
1 'polypeptide(L)'
;MKKKWKYILYSFIAIVILAVAYWGFNFLKGISLFNSVNSYYVYYDRIEGLNESSHVTVNGYKVGQVGEIKLLPQDNYKLLVRIDIDKNLAIPDSSIARIYSMDLMGTKGIELKFGNQTSYIKPNDFLIGEVEQSLKDEVSMQMLPVKQQAENLMEELTHAIAIITYIFNENTRANLEKSFESIKNTLTYIESSAISMDGLLKEESSKIAKTIYNLEFITTTLKNNSANLENIFKNLSSFSDTLVAIDLSKTIAQANAAVENFNQILDKANRGEGSLGKLLNDDNFAKQIEDAANNLKSLLFDIQYNPKKYVNFSLMNIGRTVNVADPSELSKRDKKVLEKQIKKNEKEAQKNYEKEQKRENKSDDLSKYQGKLVFMIQIRSAVDKIDLSSSELKGYTDVVEIKSGSYYKYLIFPHESPSQTDYYTNLAKEDFSDAFPVALIGDNVISYAKGLTVMAGE
;
A
#
# COMPACT_ATOMS: atom_id res chain seq x y z
N MET A 1 -89.43 44.66 -84.41
CA MET A 1 -88.27 45.20 -83.65
C MET A 1 -88.11 44.66 -82.22
N LYS A 2 -89.18 44.35 -81.47
CA LYS A 2 -89.10 43.92 -80.05
C LYS A 2 -88.33 42.60 -79.76
N LYS A 3 -88.25 41.65 -80.69
CA LYS A 3 -87.50 40.38 -80.49
C LYS A 3 -85.96 40.56 -80.55
N LYS A 4 -85.45 41.42 -81.46
CA LYS A 4 -84.00 41.66 -81.61
C LYS A 4 -83.37 42.31 -80.36
N TRP A 5 -84.10 43.21 -79.71
CA TRP A 5 -83.64 43.88 -78.47
C TRP A 5 -83.42 42.91 -77.30
N LYS A 6 -84.23 41.84 -77.18
CA LYS A 6 -84.05 40.82 -76.15
C LYS A 6 -82.74 40.05 -76.30
N TYR A 7 -82.34 39.69 -77.53
CA TYR A 7 -81.06 39.00 -77.78
C TYR A 7 -79.84 39.87 -77.47
N ILE A 8 -79.93 41.18 -77.78
CA ILE A 8 -78.88 42.15 -77.41
C ILE A 8 -78.79 42.26 -75.89
N LEU A 9 -79.92 42.33 -75.18
CA LEU A 9 -79.96 42.40 -73.73
C LEU A 9 -79.38 41.13 -73.07
N TYR A 10 -79.73 39.93 -73.54
CA TYR A 10 -79.15 38.69 -73.01
C TYR A 10 -77.64 38.59 -73.24
N SER A 11 -77.17 39.02 -74.41
CA SER A 11 -75.73 39.04 -74.71
C SER A 11 -74.98 40.04 -73.83
N PHE A 12 -75.57 41.22 -73.58
CA PHE A 12 -75.01 42.21 -72.67
C PHE A 12 -74.95 41.69 -71.23
N ILE A 13 -76.03 41.08 -70.72
CA ILE A 13 -76.05 40.47 -69.38
C ILE A 13 -75.01 39.35 -69.28
N ALA A 14 -74.86 38.51 -70.29
CA ALA A 14 -73.83 37.46 -70.31
C ALA A 14 -72.41 38.03 -70.25
N ILE A 15 -72.13 39.12 -70.96
CA ILE A 15 -70.84 39.83 -70.90
C ILE A 15 -70.61 40.42 -69.50
N VAL A 16 -71.63 41.03 -68.89
CA VAL A 16 -71.54 41.57 -67.53
C VAL A 16 -71.26 40.47 -66.52
N ILE A 17 -71.93 39.31 -66.63
CA ILE A 17 -71.69 38.16 -65.75
C ILE A 17 -70.25 37.65 -65.92
N LEU A 18 -69.75 37.53 -67.15
CA LEU A 18 -68.37 37.14 -67.41
C LEU A 18 -67.37 38.16 -66.84
N ALA A 19 -67.65 39.46 -66.96
CA ALA A 19 -66.81 40.51 -66.39
C ALA A 19 -66.79 40.45 -64.85
N VAL A 20 -67.95 40.26 -64.21
CA VAL A 20 -68.06 40.12 -62.75
C VAL A 20 -67.40 38.82 -62.27
N ALA A 21 -67.54 37.71 -63.00
CA ALA A 21 -66.88 36.45 -62.67
C ALA A 21 -65.36 36.56 -62.80
N TYR A 22 -64.86 37.18 -63.88
CA TYR A 22 -63.44 37.46 -64.05
C TYR A 22 -62.89 38.37 -62.94
N TRP A 23 -63.64 39.42 -62.61
CA TRP A 23 -63.30 40.34 -61.52
C TRP A 23 -63.28 39.62 -60.17
N GLY A 24 -64.33 38.85 -59.86
CA GLY A 24 -64.45 38.07 -58.62
C GLY A 24 -63.36 37.00 -58.48
N PHE A 25 -62.98 36.34 -59.57
CA PHE A 25 -61.89 35.36 -59.57
C PHE A 25 -60.54 36.01 -59.24
N ASN A 26 -60.24 37.17 -59.84
CA ASN A 26 -59.02 37.92 -59.53
C ASN A 26 -59.04 38.49 -58.10
N PHE A 27 -60.20 38.91 -57.60
CA PHE A 27 -60.38 39.33 -56.21
C PHE A 27 -60.14 38.18 -55.22
N LEU A 28 -60.65 36.97 -55.51
CA LEU A 28 -60.40 35.76 -54.69
C LEU A 28 -58.93 35.32 -54.71
N LYS A 29 -58.19 35.59 -55.78
CA LYS A 29 -56.74 35.44 -55.83
C LYS A 29 -55.99 36.48 -54.99
N GLY A 30 -56.67 37.47 -54.42
CA GLY A 30 -56.07 38.55 -53.65
C GLY A 30 -55.39 39.62 -54.51
N ILE A 31 -55.55 39.60 -55.84
CA ILE A 31 -54.93 40.60 -56.72
C ILE A 31 -55.71 41.91 -56.59
N SER A 32 -55.06 42.96 -56.06
CA SER A 32 -55.69 44.27 -55.89
C SER A 32 -55.86 44.99 -57.23
N LEU A 33 -57.05 44.90 -57.84
CA LEU A 33 -57.35 45.49 -59.15
C LEU A 33 -57.47 47.03 -59.16
N PHE A 34 -57.52 47.68 -57.99
CA PHE A 34 -57.75 49.12 -57.86
C PHE A 34 -56.70 49.87 -57.00
N ASN A 35 -55.75 49.16 -56.38
CA ASN A 35 -54.71 49.79 -55.56
C ASN A 35 -53.40 49.85 -56.32
N SER A 36 -52.78 51.02 -56.30
CA SER A 36 -51.46 51.22 -56.87
C SER A 36 -50.40 50.74 -55.89
N VAL A 37 -49.69 49.66 -56.25
CA VAL A 37 -48.62 49.03 -55.44
C VAL A 37 -47.24 49.29 -56.05
N ASN A 38 -46.19 49.19 -55.23
CA ASN A 38 -44.80 49.08 -55.65
C ASN A 38 -44.36 47.62 -55.45
N SER A 39 -43.85 47.00 -56.51
CA SER A 39 -43.34 45.64 -56.45
C SER A 39 -41.86 45.63 -56.11
N TYR A 40 -41.41 44.66 -55.32
CA TYR A 40 -40.00 44.39 -55.03
C TYR A 40 -39.74 42.89 -55.15
N TYR A 41 -38.48 42.52 -55.32
CA TYR A 41 -38.09 41.13 -55.57
C TYR A 41 -37.15 40.62 -54.49
N VAL A 42 -37.28 39.36 -54.11
CA VAL A 42 -36.43 38.75 -53.08
C VAL A 42 -36.04 37.34 -53.52
N TYR A 43 -34.76 37.02 -53.36
CA TYR A 43 -34.26 35.67 -53.54
C TYR A 43 -34.28 34.90 -52.22
N TYR A 44 -34.83 33.69 -52.24
CA TYR A 44 -34.77 32.76 -51.14
C TYR A 44 -34.29 31.39 -51.62
N ASP A 45 -33.48 30.71 -50.81
CA ASP A 45 -33.10 29.31 -51.05
C ASP A 45 -34.26 28.36 -50.72
N ARG A 46 -35.11 28.75 -49.76
CA ARG A 46 -36.33 28.02 -49.35
C ARG A 46 -37.38 28.98 -48.82
N ILE A 47 -38.66 28.65 -48.98
CA ILE A 47 -39.78 29.50 -48.55
C ILE A 47 -40.75 28.83 -47.56
N GLU A 48 -40.47 27.58 -47.15
CA GLU A 48 -41.14 26.88 -46.04
C GLU A 48 -42.69 26.94 -46.02
N GLY A 49 -43.32 26.91 -47.19
CA GLY A 49 -44.79 26.95 -47.31
C GLY A 49 -45.40 28.34 -47.45
N LEU A 50 -44.58 29.37 -47.72
CA LEU A 50 -45.08 30.68 -48.17
C LEU A 50 -45.91 30.52 -49.44
N ASN A 51 -47.11 31.11 -49.43
CA ASN A 51 -48.02 31.08 -50.56
C ASN A 51 -48.13 32.46 -51.21
N GLU A 52 -48.57 32.48 -52.47
CA GLU A 52 -49.04 33.71 -53.10
C GLU A 52 -50.20 34.30 -52.27
N SER A 53 -50.26 35.62 -52.18
CA SER A 53 -51.20 36.38 -51.36
C SER A 53 -51.02 36.26 -49.84
N SER A 54 -49.94 35.61 -49.37
CA SER A 54 -49.49 35.73 -47.97
C SER A 54 -49.22 37.20 -47.59
N HIS A 55 -49.32 37.52 -46.30
CA HIS A 55 -49.19 38.90 -45.84
C HIS A 55 -47.73 39.35 -45.83
N VAL A 56 -47.51 40.60 -46.25
CA VAL A 56 -46.25 41.31 -46.00
C VAL A 56 -46.53 42.32 -44.87
N THR A 57 -45.78 42.24 -43.79
CA THR A 57 -46.00 43.02 -42.57
C THR A 57 -44.77 43.83 -42.18
N VAL A 58 -45.00 44.94 -41.47
CA VAL A 58 -43.97 45.69 -40.75
C VAL A 58 -44.44 45.80 -39.32
N ASN A 59 -43.65 45.32 -38.35
CA ASN A 59 -44.02 45.34 -36.93
C ASN A 59 -45.44 44.76 -36.67
N GLY A 60 -45.83 43.72 -37.40
CA GLY A 60 -47.15 43.08 -37.30
C GLY A 60 -48.30 43.78 -38.04
N TYR A 61 -48.09 44.96 -38.64
CA TYR A 61 -49.08 45.65 -39.47
C TYR A 61 -48.98 45.24 -40.93
N LYS A 62 -50.10 44.90 -41.59
CA LYS A 62 -50.12 44.54 -43.02
C LYS A 62 -49.84 45.76 -43.88
N VAL A 63 -48.78 45.70 -44.68
CA VAL A 63 -48.36 46.75 -45.61
C VAL A 63 -48.33 46.31 -47.08
N GLY A 64 -48.62 45.03 -47.32
CA GLY A 64 -48.57 44.45 -48.64
C GLY A 64 -48.93 42.97 -48.64
N GLN A 65 -48.61 42.33 -49.75
CA GLN A 65 -48.86 40.92 -49.98
C GLN A 65 -47.79 40.29 -50.87
N VAL A 66 -47.62 38.99 -50.72
CA VAL A 66 -46.76 38.18 -51.58
C VAL A 66 -47.44 38.06 -52.94
N GLY A 67 -46.72 38.44 -53.99
CA GLY A 67 -47.13 38.26 -55.37
C GLY A 67 -46.71 36.90 -55.91
N GLU A 68 -46.24 36.89 -57.15
CA GLU A 68 -45.84 35.67 -57.85
C GLU A 68 -44.55 35.07 -57.25
N ILE A 69 -44.52 33.74 -57.12
CA ILE A 69 -43.35 32.98 -56.67
C ILE A 69 -42.82 32.15 -57.85
N LYS A 70 -41.59 32.41 -58.30
CA LYS A 70 -40.95 31.67 -59.40
C LYS A 70 -39.79 30.84 -58.90
N LEU A 71 -39.82 29.55 -59.24
CA LEU A 71 -38.65 28.70 -59.13
C LEU A 71 -37.71 28.98 -60.30
N LEU A 72 -36.42 29.18 -60.03
CA LEU A 72 -35.39 29.46 -61.04
C LEU A 72 -34.43 28.27 -61.16
N PRO A 73 -34.67 27.32 -62.10
CA PRO A 73 -33.81 26.15 -62.28
C PRO A 73 -32.35 26.51 -62.64
N GLN A 74 -32.15 27.66 -63.29
CA GLN A 74 -30.83 28.13 -63.74
C GLN A 74 -29.98 28.72 -62.60
N ASP A 75 -30.58 29.03 -61.45
CA ASP A 75 -29.90 29.59 -60.28
C ASP A 75 -30.10 28.65 -59.07
N ASN A 76 -29.63 27.41 -59.23
CA ASN A 76 -29.68 26.37 -58.19
C ASN A 76 -31.07 26.17 -57.54
N TYR A 77 -32.14 26.28 -58.33
CA TYR A 77 -33.52 26.17 -57.86
C TYR A 77 -33.91 27.19 -56.77
N LYS A 78 -33.28 28.36 -56.75
CA LYS A 78 -33.72 29.47 -55.90
C LYS A 78 -35.11 29.95 -56.26
N LEU A 79 -35.79 30.53 -55.28
CA LEU A 79 -37.12 31.10 -55.42
C LEU A 79 -37.01 32.62 -55.52
N LEU A 80 -37.50 33.15 -56.63
CA LEU A 80 -37.72 34.58 -56.83
C LEU A 80 -39.14 34.91 -56.40
N VAL A 81 -39.27 35.61 -55.28
CA VAL A 81 -40.55 36.02 -54.71
C VAL A 81 -40.76 37.50 -55.04
N ARG A 82 -41.87 37.83 -55.70
CA ARG A 82 -42.34 39.22 -55.82
C ARG A 82 -43.14 39.58 -54.58
N ILE A 83 -42.89 40.74 -53.99
CA ILE A 83 -43.73 41.31 -52.94
C ILE A 83 -44.33 42.63 -53.44
N ASP A 84 -45.64 42.79 -53.25
CA ASP A 84 -46.39 43.95 -53.69
C ASP A 84 -46.77 44.76 -52.45
N ILE A 85 -46.23 45.98 -52.33
CA ILE A 85 -46.31 46.83 -51.13
C ILE A 85 -47.06 48.12 -51.46
N ASP A 86 -47.81 48.64 -50.49
CA ASP A 86 -48.55 49.89 -50.63
C ASP A 86 -47.61 51.06 -51.01
N LYS A 87 -47.98 51.83 -52.06
CA LYS A 87 -47.15 52.93 -52.59
C LYS A 87 -46.78 54.03 -51.58
N ASN A 88 -47.56 54.16 -50.52
CA ASN A 88 -47.33 55.16 -49.47
C ASN A 88 -46.20 54.76 -48.51
N LEU A 89 -45.69 53.54 -48.60
CA LEU A 89 -44.61 53.04 -47.76
C LEU A 89 -43.28 53.07 -48.52
N ALA A 90 -42.36 53.91 -48.05
CA ALA A 90 -40.98 53.92 -48.51
C ALA A 90 -40.16 52.89 -47.74
N ILE A 91 -39.39 52.05 -48.45
CA ILE A 91 -38.60 50.97 -47.86
C ILE A 91 -37.13 51.38 -47.85
N PRO A 92 -36.47 51.44 -46.67
CA PRO A 92 -35.04 51.69 -46.59
C PRO A 92 -34.22 50.63 -47.35
N ASP A 93 -33.11 51.01 -47.97
CA ASP A 93 -32.24 50.12 -48.76
C ASP A 93 -31.68 48.95 -47.93
N SER A 94 -31.43 49.18 -46.64
CA SER A 94 -30.97 48.15 -45.69
C SER A 94 -32.12 47.29 -45.11
N SER A 95 -33.24 47.16 -45.82
CA SER A 95 -34.39 46.40 -45.32
C SER A 95 -34.25 44.91 -45.63
N ILE A 96 -34.62 44.08 -44.67
CA ILE A 96 -34.63 42.63 -44.79
C ILE A 96 -36.08 42.16 -44.92
N ALA A 97 -36.37 41.39 -45.95
CA ALA A 97 -37.63 40.66 -46.11
C ALA A 97 -37.46 39.27 -45.50
N ARG A 98 -37.92 39.10 -44.26
CA ARG A 98 -37.80 37.85 -43.52
C ARG A 98 -39.06 37.01 -43.63
N ILE A 99 -38.96 35.78 -44.14
CA ILE A 99 -40.05 34.80 -44.03
C ILE A 99 -40.14 34.37 -42.57
N TYR A 100 -41.31 34.53 -41.97
CA TYR A 100 -41.54 34.21 -40.56
C TYR A 100 -42.87 33.47 -40.38
N SER A 101 -43.03 32.83 -39.23
CA SER A 101 -44.29 32.16 -38.87
C SER A 101 -45.26 33.18 -38.28
N MET A 102 -46.35 33.48 -38.98
CA MET A 102 -47.37 34.43 -38.52
C MET A 102 -48.21 33.88 -37.35
N ASP A 103 -48.33 32.56 -37.27
CA ASP A 103 -49.08 31.84 -36.25
C ASP A 103 -48.42 30.50 -35.89
N LEU A 104 -48.94 29.87 -34.84
CA LEU A 104 -48.47 28.56 -34.37
C LEU A 104 -48.84 27.40 -35.31
N MET A 105 -49.77 27.61 -36.25
CA MET A 105 -50.21 26.59 -37.21
C MET A 105 -49.28 26.50 -38.43
N GLY A 106 -48.25 27.35 -38.49
CA GLY A 106 -47.23 27.33 -39.53
C GLY A 106 -47.58 28.19 -40.75
N THR A 107 -48.58 29.08 -40.65
CA THR A 107 -48.86 30.05 -41.71
C THR A 107 -47.65 30.98 -41.89
N LYS A 108 -47.12 31.05 -43.12
CA LYS A 108 -45.96 31.89 -43.44
C LYS A 108 -46.39 33.24 -44.02
N GLY A 109 -45.66 34.27 -43.59
CA GLY A 109 -45.71 35.62 -44.14
C GLY A 109 -44.31 36.19 -44.29
N ILE A 110 -44.21 37.40 -44.81
CA ILE A 110 -42.95 38.14 -44.89
C ILE A 110 -43.02 39.32 -43.94
N GLU A 111 -42.07 39.40 -43.00
CA GLU A 111 -41.83 40.57 -42.16
C GLU A 111 -40.74 41.42 -42.80
N LEU A 112 -41.02 42.69 -43.02
CA LEU A 112 -40.02 43.67 -43.42
C LEU A 112 -39.38 44.28 -42.19
N LYS A 113 -38.09 44.02 -42.01
CA LYS A 113 -37.25 44.64 -40.99
C LYS A 113 -36.47 45.79 -41.60
N PHE A 114 -36.84 47.01 -41.23
CA PHE A 114 -36.14 48.21 -41.68
C PHE A 114 -34.82 48.36 -40.93
N GLY A 115 -33.74 48.59 -41.68
CA GLY A 115 -32.46 49.00 -41.10
C GLY A 115 -32.36 50.51 -40.90
N ASN A 116 -31.17 50.98 -40.53
CA ASN A 116 -30.94 52.36 -40.10
C ASN A 116 -30.54 53.33 -41.23
N GLN A 117 -30.58 52.90 -42.50
CA GLN A 117 -30.21 53.76 -43.63
C GLN A 117 -31.35 54.70 -44.05
N THR A 118 -30.99 55.88 -44.57
CA THR A 118 -31.94 56.91 -45.03
C THR A 118 -32.17 56.89 -46.54
N SER A 119 -31.45 56.05 -47.28
CA SER A 119 -31.71 55.76 -48.69
C SER A 119 -32.90 54.82 -48.83
N TYR A 120 -33.73 55.05 -49.84
CA TYR A 120 -34.89 54.20 -50.14
C TYR A 120 -34.66 53.38 -51.40
N ILE A 121 -35.06 52.11 -51.35
CA ILE A 121 -35.01 51.22 -52.51
C ILE A 121 -36.04 51.66 -53.56
N LYS A 122 -35.69 51.52 -54.84
CA LYS A 122 -36.59 51.88 -55.94
C LYS A 122 -37.59 50.74 -56.20
N PRO A 123 -38.80 51.06 -56.70
CA PRO A 123 -39.73 50.03 -57.16
C PRO A 123 -39.09 49.14 -58.24
N ASN A 124 -39.40 47.85 -58.19
CA ASN A 124 -38.88 46.75 -59.00
C ASN A 124 -37.42 46.33 -58.72
N ASP A 125 -36.85 46.78 -57.60
CA ASP A 125 -35.50 46.39 -57.18
C ASP A 125 -35.53 45.24 -56.15
N PHE A 126 -34.35 44.75 -55.76
CA PHE A 126 -34.19 43.56 -54.93
C PHE A 126 -33.96 43.87 -53.45
N LEU A 127 -34.67 43.17 -52.57
CA LEU A 127 -34.43 43.19 -51.12
C LEU A 127 -33.62 41.99 -50.67
N ILE A 128 -33.05 42.10 -49.47
CA ILE A 128 -32.33 41.01 -48.81
C ILE A 128 -33.34 40.03 -48.22
N GLY A 129 -33.25 38.76 -48.62
CA GLY A 129 -34.09 37.68 -48.10
C GLY A 129 -33.48 37.02 -46.87
N GLU A 130 -34.30 36.76 -45.86
CA GLU A 130 -33.96 35.93 -44.70
C GLU A 130 -35.11 34.96 -44.39
N VAL A 131 -34.80 33.79 -43.82
CA VAL A 131 -35.83 32.85 -43.35
C VAL A 131 -35.63 32.66 -41.85
N GLU A 132 -36.69 32.89 -41.08
CA GLU A 132 -36.71 32.64 -39.64
C GLU A 132 -36.46 31.15 -39.34
N GLN A 133 -35.73 30.87 -38.27
CA GLN A 133 -35.57 29.51 -37.80
C GLN A 133 -36.93 28.93 -37.38
N SER A 134 -37.25 27.71 -37.81
CA SER A 134 -38.55 27.11 -37.49
C SER A 134 -38.66 26.82 -35.99
N LEU A 135 -39.87 26.93 -35.43
CA LEU A 135 -40.14 26.56 -34.03
C LEU A 135 -39.72 25.12 -33.73
N LYS A 136 -39.83 24.22 -34.71
CA LYS A 136 -39.38 22.83 -34.58
C LYS A 136 -37.87 22.76 -34.34
N ASP A 137 -37.09 23.53 -35.09
CA ASP A 137 -35.63 23.53 -34.95
C ASP A 137 -35.24 24.14 -33.60
N GLU A 138 -35.92 25.21 -33.17
CA GLU A 138 -35.70 25.83 -31.87
C GLU A 138 -36.01 24.86 -30.71
N VAL A 139 -37.18 24.22 -30.73
CA VAL A 139 -37.57 23.21 -29.72
C VAL A 139 -36.62 22.02 -29.75
N SER A 140 -36.20 21.55 -30.93
CA SER A 140 -35.24 20.46 -31.06
C SER A 140 -33.88 20.81 -30.42
N MET A 141 -33.41 22.06 -30.58
CA MET A 141 -32.18 22.52 -29.93
C MET A 141 -32.35 22.63 -28.41
N GLN A 142 -33.51 23.07 -27.92
CA GLN A 142 -33.80 23.16 -26.49
C GLN A 142 -34.03 21.78 -25.83
N MET A 143 -34.43 20.76 -26.61
CA MET A 143 -34.60 19.38 -26.13
C MET A 143 -33.29 18.58 -26.12
N LEU A 144 -32.25 19.04 -26.82
CA LEU A 144 -30.96 18.36 -26.87
C LEU A 144 -30.31 18.16 -25.49
N PRO A 145 -30.30 19.16 -24.57
CA PRO A 145 -29.80 18.96 -23.21
C PRO A 145 -30.60 17.90 -22.43
N VAL A 146 -31.92 17.84 -22.61
CA VAL A 146 -32.77 16.85 -21.93
C VAL A 146 -32.45 15.45 -22.42
N LYS A 147 -32.27 15.28 -23.74
CA LYS A 147 -31.82 14.02 -24.33
C LYS A 147 -30.48 13.59 -23.73
N GLN A 148 -29.50 14.49 -23.67
CA GLN A 148 -28.18 14.20 -23.10
C GLN A 148 -28.26 13.81 -21.62
N GLN A 149 -29.06 14.53 -20.83
CA GLN A 149 -29.29 14.17 -19.42
C GLN A 149 -29.92 12.78 -19.28
N ALA A 150 -30.86 12.43 -20.16
CA ALA A 150 -31.47 11.10 -20.16
C ALA A 150 -30.45 10.01 -20.54
N GLU A 151 -29.59 10.25 -21.53
CA GLU A 151 -28.50 9.33 -21.90
C GLU A 151 -27.52 9.12 -20.73
N ASN A 152 -27.08 10.20 -20.08
CA ASN A 152 -26.20 10.13 -18.91
C ASN A 152 -26.84 9.37 -17.74
N LEU A 153 -28.13 9.62 -17.45
CA LEU A 153 -28.86 8.91 -16.41
C LEU A 153 -28.93 7.40 -16.72
N MET A 154 -29.14 7.03 -17.97
CA MET A 154 -29.16 5.62 -18.37
C MET A 154 -27.79 4.94 -18.22
N GLU A 155 -26.70 5.68 -18.47
CA GLU A 155 -25.33 5.22 -18.21
C GLU A 155 -25.09 5.01 -16.71
N GLU A 156 -25.44 5.99 -15.87
CA GLU A 156 -25.34 5.89 -14.40
C GLU A 156 -26.12 4.70 -13.85
N LEU A 157 -27.35 4.48 -14.33
CA LEU A 157 -28.16 3.32 -13.95
C LEU A 157 -27.51 2.01 -14.36
N THR A 158 -26.88 1.95 -15.52
CA THR A 158 -26.16 0.76 -15.98
C THR A 158 -24.98 0.45 -15.06
N HIS A 159 -24.21 1.46 -14.65
CA HIS A 159 -23.13 1.29 -13.67
C HIS A 159 -23.65 0.83 -12.30
N ALA A 160 -24.75 1.41 -11.82
CA ALA A 160 -25.37 1.02 -10.54
C ALA A 160 -25.83 -0.45 -10.56
N ILE A 161 -26.48 -0.89 -11.64
CA ILE A 161 -26.92 -2.29 -11.82
C ILE A 161 -25.71 -3.24 -11.90
N ALA A 162 -24.62 -2.84 -12.55
CA ALA A 162 -23.41 -3.65 -12.64
C ALA A 162 -22.76 -3.85 -11.25
N ILE A 163 -22.66 -2.79 -10.44
CA ILE A 163 -22.16 -2.88 -9.05
C ILE A 163 -23.03 -3.80 -8.22
N ILE A 164 -24.36 -3.65 -8.30
CA ILE A 164 -25.30 -4.52 -7.58
C ILE A 164 -25.08 -5.97 -8.00
N THR A 165 -24.95 -6.24 -9.30
CA THR A 165 -24.75 -7.60 -9.83
C THR A 165 -23.41 -8.19 -9.37
N TYR A 166 -22.35 -7.38 -9.26
CA TYR A 166 -21.06 -7.80 -8.74
C TYR A 166 -21.12 -8.19 -7.26
N ILE A 167 -21.85 -7.44 -6.43
CA ILE A 167 -22.03 -7.72 -5.00
C ILE A 167 -22.95 -8.93 -4.79
N PHE A 168 -24.00 -9.08 -5.61
CA PHE A 168 -24.98 -10.14 -5.48
C PHE A 168 -24.56 -11.48 -6.11
N ASN A 169 -23.40 -11.53 -6.78
CA ASN A 169 -22.91 -12.81 -7.29
C ASN A 169 -22.56 -13.78 -6.15
N GLU A 170 -22.74 -15.07 -6.40
CA GLU A 170 -22.54 -16.11 -5.38
C GLU A 170 -21.11 -16.16 -4.84
N ASN A 171 -20.11 -15.91 -5.67
CA ASN A 171 -18.70 -15.92 -5.29
C ASN A 171 -18.35 -14.77 -4.33
N THR A 172 -18.84 -13.56 -4.58
CA THR A 172 -18.67 -12.37 -3.75
C THR A 172 -19.36 -12.56 -2.41
N ARG A 173 -20.58 -13.11 -2.41
CA ARG A 173 -21.29 -13.46 -1.17
C ARG A 173 -20.51 -14.50 -0.36
N ALA A 174 -20.01 -15.55 -1.00
CA ALA A 174 -19.20 -16.59 -0.35
C ALA A 174 -17.87 -16.04 0.20
N ASN A 175 -17.21 -15.13 -0.53
CA ASN A 175 -15.97 -14.49 -0.08
C ASN A 175 -16.22 -13.52 1.08
N LEU A 176 -17.33 -12.78 1.08
CA LEU A 176 -17.75 -11.94 2.20
C LEU A 176 -18.04 -12.79 3.44
N GLU A 177 -18.75 -13.90 3.29
CA GLU A 177 -19.01 -14.84 4.38
C GLU A 177 -17.72 -15.40 4.99
N LYS A 178 -16.78 -15.87 4.14
CA LYS A 178 -15.44 -16.30 4.57
C LYS A 178 -14.63 -15.19 5.24
N SER A 179 -14.79 -13.95 4.79
CA SER A 179 -14.14 -12.79 5.40
C SER A 179 -14.67 -12.53 6.80
N PHE A 180 -16.00 -12.59 7.00
CA PHE A 180 -16.60 -12.50 8.33
C PHE A 180 -16.18 -13.64 9.25
N GLU A 181 -16.09 -14.87 8.73
CA GLU A 181 -15.57 -16.01 9.49
C GLU A 181 -14.09 -15.80 9.89
N SER A 182 -13.26 -15.30 8.96
CA SER A 182 -11.85 -15.01 9.23
C SER A 182 -11.67 -13.88 10.24
N ILE A 183 -12.50 -12.84 10.17
CA ILE A 183 -12.53 -11.74 11.16
C ILE A 183 -12.91 -12.30 12.53
N LYS A 184 -13.97 -13.12 12.62
CA LYS A 184 -14.38 -13.77 13.87
C LYS A 184 -13.22 -14.59 14.46
N ASN A 185 -12.57 -15.43 13.66
CA ASN A 185 -11.45 -16.25 14.10
C ASN A 185 -10.27 -15.39 14.58
N THR A 186 -9.98 -14.30 13.86
CA THR A 186 -8.94 -13.33 14.24
C THR A 186 -9.25 -12.69 15.58
N LEU A 187 -10.48 -12.26 15.82
CA LEU A 187 -10.91 -11.71 17.10
C LEU A 187 -10.75 -12.72 18.24
N THR A 188 -11.09 -13.99 18.01
CA THR A 188 -10.86 -15.07 18.99
C THR A 188 -9.37 -15.30 19.29
N TYR A 189 -8.50 -15.24 18.27
CA TYR A 189 -7.05 -15.34 18.48
C TYR A 189 -6.47 -14.13 19.22
N ILE A 190 -6.96 -12.92 18.95
CA ILE A 190 -6.57 -11.70 19.67
C ILE A 190 -6.97 -11.83 21.15
N GLU A 191 -8.20 -12.24 21.44
CA GLU A 191 -8.68 -12.48 22.81
C GLU A 191 -7.81 -13.51 23.54
N SER A 192 -7.55 -14.65 22.90
CA SER A 192 -6.71 -15.72 23.48
C SER A 192 -5.26 -15.27 23.70
N SER A 193 -4.73 -14.44 22.81
CA SER A 193 -3.39 -13.87 22.93
C SER A 193 -3.31 -12.86 24.07
N ALA A 194 -4.34 -12.03 24.24
CA ALA A 194 -4.45 -11.10 25.36
C ALA A 194 -4.48 -11.83 26.71
N ILE A 195 -5.27 -12.91 26.82
CA ILE A 195 -5.33 -13.77 28.01
C ILE A 195 -3.96 -14.43 28.28
N SER A 196 -3.30 -14.94 27.25
CA SER A 196 -1.98 -15.58 27.38
C SER A 196 -0.91 -14.58 27.81
N MET A 197 -0.94 -13.36 27.25
CA MET A 197 -0.03 -12.27 27.62
C MET A 197 -0.23 -11.85 29.07
N ASP A 198 -1.48 -11.67 29.53
CA ASP A 198 -1.79 -11.40 30.93
C ASP A 198 -1.25 -12.49 31.87
N GLY A 199 -1.37 -13.76 31.46
CA GLY A 199 -0.79 -14.90 32.17
C GLY A 199 0.74 -14.84 32.27
N LEU A 200 1.43 -14.60 31.16
CA LEU A 200 2.90 -14.46 31.12
C LEU A 200 3.37 -13.29 31.98
N LEU A 201 2.72 -12.13 31.89
CA LEU A 201 3.08 -10.96 32.69
C LEU A 201 2.94 -11.23 34.19
N LYS A 202 1.89 -11.94 34.62
CA LYS A 202 1.72 -12.35 36.01
C LYS A 202 2.80 -13.34 36.47
N GLU A 203 3.15 -14.32 35.65
CA GLU A 203 4.20 -15.30 35.97
C GLU A 203 5.57 -14.64 36.06
N GLU A 204 5.95 -13.82 35.08
CA GLU A 204 7.23 -13.13 35.06
C GLU A 204 7.34 -12.09 36.17
N SER A 205 6.26 -11.37 36.49
CA SER A 205 6.23 -10.48 37.66
C SER A 205 6.51 -11.23 38.96
N SER A 206 5.98 -12.46 39.10
CA SER A 206 6.26 -13.32 40.26
C SER A 206 7.71 -13.79 40.31
N LYS A 207 8.31 -14.18 39.17
CA LYS A 207 9.73 -14.56 39.08
C LYS A 207 10.65 -13.38 39.38
N ILE A 208 10.33 -12.19 38.89
CA ILE A 208 11.05 -10.95 39.19
C ILE A 208 10.97 -10.64 40.69
N ALA A 209 9.78 -10.72 41.30
CA ALA A 209 9.61 -10.52 42.73
C ALA A 209 10.45 -11.50 43.56
N LYS A 210 10.48 -12.78 43.19
CA LYS A 210 11.35 -13.79 43.83
C LYS A 210 12.83 -13.48 43.64
N THR A 211 13.23 -13.00 42.47
CA THR A 211 14.62 -12.64 42.18
C THR A 211 15.06 -11.44 43.02
N ILE A 212 14.23 -10.41 43.10
CA ILE A 212 14.47 -9.23 43.96
C ILE A 212 14.58 -9.67 45.42
N TYR A 213 13.66 -10.52 45.89
CA TYR A 213 13.72 -11.07 47.25
C TYR A 213 15.02 -11.85 47.50
N ASN A 214 15.44 -12.73 46.59
CA ASN A 214 16.69 -13.48 46.73
C ASN A 214 17.92 -12.56 46.72
N LEU A 215 17.93 -11.52 45.88
CA LEU A 215 19.00 -10.52 45.85
C LEU A 215 19.07 -9.74 47.17
N GLU A 216 17.93 -9.32 47.71
CA GLU A 216 17.85 -8.67 49.02
C GLU A 216 18.36 -9.61 50.12
N PHE A 217 17.95 -10.88 50.10
CA PHE A 217 18.41 -11.88 51.06
C PHE A 217 19.93 -12.11 51.00
N ILE A 218 20.50 -12.28 49.80
CA ILE A 218 21.95 -12.43 49.60
C ILE A 218 22.68 -11.18 50.08
N THR A 219 22.22 -9.99 49.68
CA THR A 219 22.85 -8.71 50.04
C THR A 219 22.81 -8.49 51.55
N THR A 220 21.69 -8.82 52.20
CA THR A 220 21.54 -8.76 53.65
C THR A 220 22.43 -9.79 54.35
N THR A 221 22.51 -11.00 53.82
CA THR A 221 23.38 -12.07 54.37
C THR A 221 24.85 -11.67 54.27
N LEU A 222 25.30 -11.11 53.13
CA LEU A 222 26.65 -10.60 52.95
C LEU A 222 26.94 -9.42 53.89
N LYS A 223 26.02 -8.47 54.01
CA LYS A 223 26.14 -7.34 54.94
C LYS A 223 26.29 -7.81 56.39
N ASN A 224 25.45 -8.75 56.81
CA ASN A 224 25.46 -9.30 58.17
C ASN A 224 26.69 -10.17 58.45
N ASN A 225 27.31 -10.77 57.43
CA ASN A 225 28.53 -11.57 57.56
C ASN A 225 29.82 -10.80 57.20
N SER A 226 29.73 -9.48 56.97
CA SER A 226 30.88 -8.65 56.59
C SER A 226 32.05 -8.77 57.58
N ALA A 227 31.77 -8.76 58.89
CA ALA A 227 32.79 -8.96 59.92
C ALA A 227 33.45 -10.36 59.87
N ASN A 228 32.67 -11.40 59.56
CA ASN A 228 33.21 -12.76 59.41
C ASN A 228 34.09 -12.86 58.15
N LEU A 229 33.66 -12.24 57.05
CA LEU A 229 34.45 -12.16 55.81
C LEU A 229 35.74 -11.37 56.02
N GLU A 230 35.68 -10.25 56.72
CA GLU A 230 36.86 -9.46 57.11
C GLU A 230 37.85 -10.30 57.93
N ASN A 231 37.35 -11.07 58.90
CA ASN A 231 38.19 -11.99 59.68
C ASN A 231 38.81 -13.09 58.81
N ILE A 232 38.07 -13.66 57.85
CA ILE A 232 38.60 -14.62 56.89
C ILE A 232 39.71 -13.98 56.05
N PHE A 233 39.48 -12.79 55.49
CA PHE A 233 40.49 -12.08 54.70
C PHE A 233 41.73 -11.74 55.52
N LYS A 234 41.56 -11.30 56.77
CA LYS A 234 42.66 -11.01 57.70
C LYS A 234 43.46 -12.25 58.05
N ASN A 235 42.80 -13.37 58.32
CA ASN A 235 43.46 -14.65 58.57
C ASN A 235 44.20 -15.15 57.33
N LEU A 236 43.62 -15.00 56.13
CA LEU A 236 44.27 -15.38 54.87
C LEU A 236 45.49 -14.51 54.58
N SER A 237 45.41 -13.20 54.82
CA SER A 237 46.56 -12.29 54.73
C SER A 237 47.65 -12.71 55.70
N SER A 238 47.31 -12.92 56.97
CA SER A 238 48.28 -13.29 58.01
C SER A 238 48.93 -14.65 57.72
N PHE A 239 48.16 -15.59 57.17
CA PHE A 239 48.67 -16.88 56.71
C PHE A 239 49.61 -16.73 55.51
N SER A 240 49.23 -15.92 54.52
CA SER A 240 50.07 -15.59 53.36
C SER A 240 51.39 -14.95 53.80
N ASP A 241 51.34 -14.01 54.74
CA ASP A 241 52.53 -13.35 55.30
C ASP A 241 53.42 -14.36 56.04
N THR A 242 52.82 -15.29 56.79
CA THR A 242 53.55 -16.38 57.47
C THR A 242 54.24 -17.29 56.45
N LEU A 243 53.58 -17.63 55.34
CA LEU A 243 54.15 -18.49 54.29
C LEU A 243 55.37 -17.83 53.61
N VAL A 244 55.31 -16.52 53.38
CA VAL A 244 56.44 -15.74 52.84
C VAL A 244 57.59 -15.63 53.85
N ALA A 245 57.28 -15.61 55.16
CA ALA A 245 58.27 -15.50 56.22
C ALA A 245 59.03 -16.80 56.54
N ILE A 246 58.60 -17.96 56.01
CA ILE A 246 59.31 -19.22 56.20
C ILE A 246 60.57 -19.23 55.30
N ASP A 247 61.73 -18.95 55.90
CA ASP A 247 63.04 -19.06 55.24
C ASP A 247 63.54 -20.53 55.25
N LEU A 248 62.83 -21.38 54.50
CA LEU A 248 63.19 -22.79 54.28
C LEU A 248 64.61 -22.94 53.75
N SER A 249 65.06 -21.99 52.94
CA SER A 249 66.42 -21.93 52.40
C SER A 249 67.46 -21.86 53.51
N LYS A 250 67.26 -20.99 54.52
CA LYS A 250 68.14 -20.88 55.68
C LYS A 250 68.11 -22.12 56.57
N THR A 251 66.94 -22.72 56.81
CA THR A 251 66.82 -23.97 57.59
C THR A 251 67.55 -25.13 56.90
N ILE A 252 67.38 -25.28 55.58
CA ILE A 252 68.09 -26.31 54.80
C ILE A 252 69.60 -26.05 54.80
N ALA A 253 70.03 -24.79 54.64
CA ALA A 253 71.44 -24.43 54.70
C ALA A 253 72.08 -24.76 56.05
N GLN A 254 71.39 -24.46 57.16
CA GLN A 254 71.85 -24.80 58.51
C GLN A 254 71.89 -26.31 58.75
N ALA A 255 70.91 -27.05 58.24
CA ALA A 255 70.89 -28.51 58.33
C ALA A 255 72.02 -29.15 57.51
N ASN A 256 72.26 -28.68 56.29
CA ASN A 256 73.39 -29.13 55.47
C ASN A 256 74.72 -28.86 56.16
N ALA A 257 74.90 -27.68 56.75
CA ALA A 257 76.11 -27.36 57.52
C ALA A 257 76.28 -28.29 58.74
N ALA A 258 75.19 -28.64 59.44
CA ALA A 258 75.24 -29.58 60.55
C ALA A 258 75.65 -31.00 60.08
N VAL A 259 75.13 -31.47 58.95
CA VAL A 259 75.51 -32.77 58.35
C VAL A 259 76.96 -32.77 57.89
N GLU A 260 77.43 -31.68 57.28
CA GLU A 260 78.82 -31.58 56.83
C GLU A 260 79.78 -31.61 58.03
N ASN A 261 79.47 -30.86 59.09
CA ASN A 261 80.21 -30.94 60.36
C ASN A 261 80.18 -32.35 60.96
N PHE A 262 79.04 -33.04 60.90
CA PHE A 262 78.91 -34.41 61.37
C PHE A 262 79.76 -35.39 60.56
N ASN A 263 79.75 -35.29 59.23
CA ASN A 263 80.58 -36.11 58.35
C ASN A 263 82.08 -35.89 58.62
N GLN A 264 82.50 -34.64 58.90
CA GLN A 264 83.89 -34.36 59.29
C GLN A 264 84.28 -35.01 60.62
N ILE A 265 83.35 -35.11 61.59
CA ILE A 265 83.58 -35.83 62.84
C ILE A 265 83.72 -37.34 62.56
N LEU A 266 82.88 -37.91 61.70
CA LEU A 266 82.97 -39.32 61.30
C LEU A 266 84.28 -39.64 60.58
N ASP A 267 84.73 -38.80 59.67
CA ASP A 267 85.99 -38.99 58.95
C ASP A 267 87.20 -38.98 59.89
N LYS A 268 87.23 -38.06 60.86
CA LYS A 268 88.28 -38.03 61.90
C LYS A 268 88.23 -39.28 62.78
N ALA A 269 87.03 -39.76 63.09
CA ALA A 269 86.84 -40.94 63.92
C ALA A 269 87.23 -42.24 63.19
N ASN A 270 86.92 -42.38 61.89
CA ASN A 270 87.35 -43.48 61.02
C ASN A 270 88.87 -43.57 60.84
N ARG A 271 89.58 -42.43 60.96
CA ARG A 271 91.05 -42.39 60.93
C ARG A 271 91.71 -42.78 62.26
N GLY A 272 90.92 -43.16 63.27
CA GLY A 272 91.40 -43.62 64.58
C GLY A 272 91.86 -42.50 65.51
N GLU A 273 91.51 -41.23 65.22
CA GLU A 273 91.91 -40.08 66.04
C GLU A 273 90.95 -39.89 67.23
N GLY A 274 91.49 -39.84 68.46
CA GLY A 274 90.74 -39.52 69.69
C GLY A 274 90.10 -40.72 70.42
N SER A 275 89.40 -40.45 71.54
CA SER A 275 88.72 -41.46 72.37
C SER A 275 87.53 -42.12 71.66
N LEU A 276 86.90 -41.44 70.69
CA LEU A 276 85.85 -41.97 69.82
C LEU A 276 86.38 -42.97 68.78
N GLY A 277 87.55 -42.74 68.21
CA GLY A 277 88.19 -43.67 67.26
C GLY A 277 88.51 -45.03 67.88
N LYS A 278 88.75 -45.09 69.21
CA LYS A 278 88.92 -46.35 69.95
C LYS A 278 87.61 -47.11 70.19
N LEU A 279 86.47 -46.43 70.15
CA LEU A 279 85.14 -47.01 70.35
C LEU A 279 84.53 -47.53 69.02
N LEU A 280 84.90 -46.92 67.88
CA LEU A 280 84.45 -47.30 66.54
C LEU A 280 85.11 -48.55 65.94
N ASN A 281 86.03 -49.19 66.67
CA ASN A 281 86.51 -50.52 66.33
C ASN A 281 85.47 -51.63 66.62
N ASP A 282 84.31 -51.27 67.20
CA ASP A 282 83.15 -52.14 67.28
C ASP A 282 82.30 -52.00 65.99
N ASP A 283 82.35 -53.04 65.16
CA ASP A 283 81.64 -53.11 63.88
C ASP A 283 80.14 -52.80 64.00
N ASN A 284 79.51 -53.07 65.16
CA ASN A 284 78.08 -52.81 65.35
C ASN A 284 77.78 -51.33 65.62
N PHE A 285 78.65 -50.62 66.33
CA PHE A 285 78.45 -49.20 66.64
C PHE A 285 78.73 -48.31 65.41
N ALA A 286 79.78 -48.62 64.65
CA ALA A 286 80.09 -47.93 63.40
C ALA A 286 78.91 -48.01 62.41
N LYS A 287 78.32 -49.20 62.29
CA LYS A 287 77.15 -49.42 61.43
C LYS A 287 75.91 -48.64 61.89
N GLN A 288 75.63 -48.60 63.19
CA GLN A 288 74.49 -47.83 63.72
C GLN A 288 74.63 -46.32 63.49
N ILE A 289 75.85 -45.79 63.55
CA ILE A 289 76.16 -44.39 63.29
C ILE A 289 76.05 -44.06 61.79
N GLU A 290 76.57 -44.94 60.92
CA GLU A 290 76.44 -44.80 59.48
C GLU A 290 74.96 -44.85 59.05
N ASP A 291 74.18 -45.78 59.62
CA ASP A 291 72.74 -45.87 59.40
C ASP A 291 72.03 -44.60 59.87
N ALA A 292 72.41 -44.00 61.00
CA ALA A 292 71.86 -42.73 61.48
C ALA A 292 72.18 -41.55 60.54
N ALA A 293 73.41 -41.47 60.01
CA ALA A 293 73.81 -40.46 59.02
C ALA A 293 73.04 -40.62 57.72
N ASN A 294 72.92 -41.85 57.22
CA ASN A 294 72.17 -42.15 56.00
C ASN A 294 70.68 -41.87 56.16
N ASN A 295 70.10 -42.17 57.33
CA ASN A 295 68.72 -41.82 57.66
C ASN A 295 68.49 -40.31 57.75
N LEU A 296 69.42 -39.56 58.36
CA LEU A 296 69.35 -38.10 58.43
C LEU A 296 69.47 -37.47 57.04
N LYS A 297 70.42 -37.94 56.22
CA LYS A 297 70.56 -37.51 54.82
C LYS A 297 69.29 -37.78 54.02
N SER A 298 68.71 -38.97 54.19
CA SER A 298 67.45 -39.36 53.54
C SER A 298 66.27 -38.50 53.98
N LEU A 299 66.18 -38.18 55.28
CA LEU A 299 65.17 -37.28 55.81
C LEU A 299 65.31 -35.85 55.26
N LEU A 300 66.54 -35.33 55.17
CA LEU A 300 66.79 -34.00 54.60
C LEU A 300 66.46 -33.95 53.11
N PHE A 301 66.80 -35.00 52.36
CA PHE A 301 66.39 -35.13 50.96
C PHE A 301 64.86 -35.21 50.86
N ASP A 302 64.18 -35.97 51.72
CA ASP A 302 62.72 -36.06 51.72
C ASP A 302 62.06 -34.72 52.09
N ILE A 303 62.62 -33.96 53.03
CA ILE A 303 62.12 -32.61 53.36
C ILE A 303 62.34 -31.63 52.20
N GLN A 304 63.47 -31.70 51.49
CA GLN A 304 63.77 -30.82 50.35
C GLN A 304 62.83 -31.08 49.17
N TYR A 305 62.59 -32.35 48.83
CA TYR A 305 61.78 -32.72 47.66
C TYR A 305 60.28 -32.84 47.99
N ASN A 306 59.92 -33.13 49.24
CA ASN A 306 58.54 -33.31 49.69
C ASN A 306 58.21 -32.46 50.94
N PRO A 307 58.40 -31.13 50.92
CA PRO A 307 58.17 -30.27 52.09
C PRO A 307 56.71 -30.33 52.60
N LYS A 308 55.74 -30.60 51.72
CA LYS A 308 54.31 -30.72 52.05
C LYS A 308 53.99 -31.87 53.01
N LYS A 309 54.84 -32.89 53.12
CA LYS A 309 54.63 -34.05 53.99
C LYS A 309 54.90 -33.73 55.46
N TYR A 310 55.74 -32.72 55.72
CA TYR A 310 56.22 -32.34 57.05
C TYR A 310 55.62 -31.05 57.58
N VAL A 311 54.91 -30.31 56.71
CA VAL A 311 54.17 -29.11 57.08
C VAL A 311 52.69 -29.40 56.88
N ASN A 312 51.95 -29.53 57.99
CA ASN A 312 50.51 -29.81 57.96
C ASN A 312 49.75 -28.51 58.22
N PHE A 313 48.84 -28.14 57.31
CA PHE A 313 48.06 -26.92 57.41
C PHE A 313 46.62 -27.27 57.78
N SER A 314 46.15 -26.81 58.95
CA SER A 314 44.75 -26.95 59.34
C SER A 314 43.98 -25.69 58.94
N LEU A 315 43.13 -25.81 57.92
CA LEU A 315 42.15 -24.81 57.54
C LEU A 315 40.80 -25.23 58.13
N MET A 316 40.55 -24.94 59.41
CA MET A 316 39.34 -25.42 60.06
C MET A 316 38.11 -24.52 59.83
N ASN A 317 37.03 -25.20 59.42
CA ASN A 317 35.60 -24.92 59.55
C ASN A 317 34.95 -23.90 58.61
N ILE A 318 34.66 -24.36 57.40
CA ILE A 318 33.66 -23.77 56.51
C ILE A 318 32.44 -24.70 56.46
N GLY A 319 31.32 -24.24 57.00
CA GLY A 319 29.97 -24.61 56.56
C GLY A 319 29.30 -25.83 57.21
N ARG A 320 28.28 -25.58 58.06
CA ARG A 320 27.17 -26.54 58.21
C ARG A 320 26.41 -26.58 56.88
N THR A 321 26.33 -27.75 56.26
CA THR A 321 25.52 -28.00 55.07
C THR A 321 24.03 -27.98 55.44
N VAL A 322 23.25 -27.10 54.79
CA VAL A 322 21.79 -27.21 54.77
C VAL A 322 21.44 -28.12 53.58
N ASN A 323 20.84 -29.27 53.85
CA ASN A 323 20.42 -30.22 52.82
C ASN A 323 19.32 -29.60 51.92
N VAL A 324 19.54 -29.62 50.62
CA VAL A 324 18.48 -29.50 49.61
C VAL A 324 17.92 -30.92 49.41
N ALA A 325 16.60 -31.05 49.51
CA ALA A 325 15.88 -32.32 49.68
C ALA A 325 16.21 -33.42 48.64
N ASP A 326 16.25 -34.67 49.13
CA ASP A 326 16.40 -35.91 48.38
C ASP A 326 15.10 -36.26 47.60
N PRO A 327 15.15 -36.61 46.30
CA PRO A 327 13.99 -36.96 45.50
C PRO A 327 13.17 -38.16 46.02
N SER A 328 13.73 -38.98 46.90
CA SER A 328 13.03 -40.07 47.57
C SER A 328 12.01 -39.60 48.61
N GLU A 329 12.09 -38.35 49.09
CA GLU A 329 11.19 -37.75 50.10
C GLU A 329 10.01 -36.95 49.51
N LEU A 330 9.91 -36.83 48.17
CA LEU A 330 8.81 -36.11 47.53
C LEU A 330 7.45 -36.78 47.78
N SER A 331 6.47 -36.00 48.25
CA SER A 331 5.11 -36.48 48.47
C SER A 331 4.49 -37.03 47.17
N LYS A 332 3.55 -37.98 47.28
CA LYS A 332 2.85 -38.56 46.10
C LYS A 332 2.21 -37.48 45.21
N ARG A 333 1.88 -36.32 45.77
CA ARG A 333 1.29 -35.19 45.05
C ARG A 333 2.32 -34.49 44.17
N ASP A 334 3.54 -34.31 44.67
CA ASP A 334 4.61 -33.60 43.97
C ASP A 334 5.21 -34.44 42.83
N LYS A 335 5.34 -35.76 43.02
CA LYS A 335 5.71 -36.69 41.94
C LYS A 335 4.70 -36.64 40.78
N LYS A 336 3.40 -36.57 41.10
CA LYS A 336 2.34 -36.49 40.10
C LYS A 336 2.33 -35.15 39.35
N VAL A 337 2.72 -34.06 40.00
CA VAL A 337 2.89 -32.74 39.35
C VAL A 337 4.08 -32.78 38.40
N LEU A 338 5.21 -33.36 38.83
CA LEU A 338 6.42 -33.48 38.02
C LEU A 338 6.17 -34.32 36.75
N GLU A 339 5.52 -35.48 36.87
CA GLU A 339 5.15 -36.33 35.73
C GLU A 339 4.20 -35.62 34.74
N LYS A 340 3.27 -34.81 35.26
CA LYS A 340 2.38 -34.00 34.42
C LYS A 340 3.16 -32.95 33.63
N GLN A 341 4.16 -32.34 34.26
CA GLN A 341 5.00 -31.32 33.64
C GLN A 341 5.87 -31.94 32.54
N ILE A 342 6.47 -33.11 32.79
CA ILE A 342 7.26 -33.84 31.80
C ILE A 342 6.42 -34.21 30.56
N LYS A 343 5.22 -34.77 30.77
CA LYS A 343 4.30 -35.11 29.65
C LYS A 343 3.82 -33.88 28.87
N LYS A 344 3.70 -32.72 29.52
CA LYS A 344 3.35 -31.47 28.84
C LYS A 344 4.50 -31.00 27.95
N ASN A 345 5.72 -31.04 28.45
CA ASN A 345 6.91 -30.61 27.73
C ASN A 345 7.21 -31.53 26.52
N GLU A 346 7.02 -32.85 26.65
CA GLU A 346 7.16 -33.80 25.53
C GLU A 346 6.14 -33.52 24.41
N LYS A 347 4.88 -33.20 24.76
CA LYS A 347 3.86 -32.82 23.77
C LYS A 347 4.18 -31.50 23.07
N GLU A 348 4.73 -30.53 23.80
CA GLU A 348 5.15 -29.25 23.21
C GLU A 348 6.35 -29.43 22.27
N ALA A 349 7.32 -30.27 22.64
CA ALA A 349 8.45 -30.62 21.79
C ALA A 349 8.00 -31.32 20.49
N GLN A 350 7.08 -32.29 20.59
CA GLN A 350 6.53 -32.98 19.41
C GLN A 350 5.79 -32.02 18.47
N LYS A 351 5.02 -31.08 19.03
CA LYS A 351 4.27 -30.07 18.27
C LYS A 351 5.17 -29.04 17.61
N ASN A 352 6.32 -28.74 18.21
CA ASN A 352 7.33 -27.86 17.63
C ASN A 352 8.09 -28.56 16.50
N TYR A 353 8.44 -29.85 16.66
CA TYR A 353 9.05 -30.67 15.61
C TYR A 353 8.14 -30.80 14.37
N GLU A 354 6.83 -31.01 14.56
CA GLU A 354 5.85 -31.04 13.46
C GLU A 354 5.64 -29.66 12.80
N LYS A 355 5.83 -28.56 13.53
CA LYS A 355 5.79 -27.20 12.98
C LYS A 355 7.03 -26.87 12.15
N GLU A 356 8.21 -27.36 12.54
CA GLU A 356 9.46 -27.17 11.80
C GLU A 356 9.45 -27.97 10.49
N GLN A 357 8.97 -29.22 10.51
CA GLN A 357 8.76 -30.03 9.30
C GLN A 357 7.77 -29.41 8.30
N LYS A 358 6.82 -28.58 8.76
CA LYS A 358 5.89 -27.81 7.91
C LYS A 358 6.47 -26.49 7.39
N ARG A 359 7.61 -26.02 7.92
CA ARG A 359 8.27 -24.79 7.46
C ARG A 359 9.22 -25.02 6.29
N GLU A 360 9.78 -26.23 6.12
CA GLU A 360 10.71 -26.56 5.02
C GLU A 360 10.04 -26.76 3.64
N ASN A 361 8.70 -26.79 3.56
CA ASN A 361 7.96 -26.99 2.31
C ASN A 361 6.96 -25.86 2.00
N LYS A 362 7.39 -24.59 2.00
CA LYS A 362 6.55 -23.47 1.56
C LYS A 362 7.22 -22.63 0.46
N SER A 363 6.76 -22.85 -0.76
CA SER A 363 6.68 -21.81 -1.80
C SER A 363 5.88 -20.65 -1.22
N ASP A 364 6.51 -19.50 -1.07
CA ASP A 364 5.98 -18.35 -0.33
C ASP A 364 4.78 -17.74 -1.07
N ASP A 365 3.64 -17.73 -0.39
CA ASP A 365 2.32 -17.44 -0.93
C ASP A 365 2.07 -15.91 -0.96
N LEU A 366 1.71 -15.39 -2.13
CA LEU A 366 1.34 -13.98 -2.37
C LEU A 366 0.16 -13.51 -1.51
N SER A 367 -0.60 -14.43 -0.91
CA SER A 367 -1.67 -14.14 0.03
C SER A 367 -1.24 -13.23 1.21
N LYS A 368 0.05 -13.22 1.58
CA LYS A 368 0.56 -12.33 2.66
C LYS A 368 0.54 -10.84 2.31
N TYR A 369 0.48 -10.48 1.03
CA TYR A 369 0.49 -9.09 0.56
C TYR A 369 -0.82 -8.65 -0.09
N GLN A 370 -1.84 -9.51 -0.11
CA GLN A 370 -3.12 -9.22 -0.74
C GLN A 370 -3.81 -8.02 -0.06
N GLY A 371 -4.11 -6.98 -0.84
CA GLY A 371 -4.77 -5.76 -0.36
C GLY A 371 -3.86 -4.71 0.30
N LYS A 372 -2.53 -4.88 0.29
CA LYS A 372 -1.55 -3.90 0.81
C LYS A 372 -0.70 -3.32 -0.30
N LEU A 373 -0.41 -2.02 -0.24
CA LEU A 373 0.64 -1.40 -1.04
C LEU A 373 2.00 -1.78 -0.45
N VAL A 374 2.79 -2.57 -1.17
CA VAL A 374 4.12 -3.01 -0.73
C VAL A 374 5.15 -2.66 -1.79
N PHE A 375 6.25 -2.04 -1.37
CA PHE A 375 7.38 -1.75 -2.25
C PHE A 375 8.37 -2.93 -2.20
N MET A 376 8.88 -3.32 -3.36
CA MET A 376 9.86 -4.39 -3.52
C MET A 376 10.87 -4.03 -4.59
N ILE A 377 11.96 -4.79 -4.70
CA ILE A 377 12.94 -4.64 -5.76
C ILE A 377 12.84 -5.84 -6.71
N GLN A 378 12.58 -5.58 -7.99
CA GLN A 378 12.63 -6.62 -9.01
C GLN A 378 14.08 -6.83 -9.42
N ILE A 379 14.56 -8.07 -9.27
CA ILE A 379 15.94 -8.45 -9.58
C ILE A 379 16.06 -9.25 -10.88
N ARG A 380 14.98 -9.92 -11.31
CA ARG A 380 15.00 -10.72 -12.54
C ARG A 380 13.64 -10.94 -13.17
N SER A 381 13.65 -11.24 -14.46
CA SER A 381 12.52 -11.80 -15.20
C SER A 381 12.98 -12.96 -16.08
N ALA A 382 12.21 -14.05 -16.13
CA ALA A 382 12.52 -15.22 -16.94
C ALA A 382 11.25 -15.81 -17.55
N VAL A 383 11.36 -16.40 -18.74
CA VAL A 383 10.23 -17.09 -19.40
C VAL A 383 9.92 -18.40 -18.69
N ASP A 384 10.98 -19.14 -18.35
CA ASP A 384 10.90 -20.36 -17.58
C ASP A 384 11.08 -20.07 -16.09
N LYS A 385 10.46 -20.92 -15.26
CA LYS A 385 10.54 -20.81 -13.80
C LYS A 385 11.96 -21.17 -13.33
N ILE A 386 12.61 -20.22 -12.66
CA ILE A 386 13.88 -20.39 -11.96
C ILE A 386 13.61 -21.04 -10.60
N ASP A 387 14.43 -22.02 -10.25
CA ASP A 387 14.44 -22.63 -8.91
C ASP A 387 14.93 -21.59 -7.88
N LEU A 388 14.12 -21.36 -6.84
CA LEU A 388 14.42 -20.41 -5.76
C LEU A 388 15.68 -20.80 -4.96
N SER A 389 16.07 -22.07 -5.00
CA SER A 389 17.30 -22.58 -4.37
C SER A 389 18.54 -22.53 -5.27
N SER A 390 18.39 -22.05 -6.51
CA SER A 390 19.50 -21.99 -7.47
C SER A 390 20.56 -20.96 -7.07
N SER A 391 21.81 -21.22 -7.49
CA SER A 391 22.92 -20.26 -7.34
C SER A 391 22.68 -18.93 -8.06
N GLU A 392 21.74 -18.89 -9.01
CA GLU A 392 21.37 -17.69 -9.75
C GLU A 392 20.69 -16.60 -8.89
N LEU A 393 20.08 -16.99 -7.77
CA LEU A 393 19.43 -16.07 -6.82
C LEU A 393 20.28 -15.80 -5.57
N LYS A 394 21.61 -16.05 -5.64
CA LYS A 394 22.65 -15.62 -4.69
C LYS A 394 22.31 -15.72 -3.18
N GLY A 395 21.58 -16.75 -2.76
CA GLY A 395 21.31 -16.99 -1.34
C GLY A 395 20.25 -16.08 -0.71
N TYR A 396 19.46 -15.36 -1.51
CA TYR A 396 18.26 -14.68 -1.02
C TYR A 396 17.19 -15.74 -0.68
N THR A 397 16.81 -15.84 0.59
CA THR A 397 15.81 -16.82 1.06
C THR A 397 14.37 -16.34 0.87
N ASP A 398 14.17 -15.03 0.78
CA ASP A 398 12.85 -14.39 0.81
C ASP A 398 12.47 -13.81 -0.57
N VAL A 399 12.77 -14.57 -1.63
CA VAL A 399 12.44 -14.19 -3.01
C VAL A 399 10.96 -14.48 -3.29
N VAL A 400 10.23 -13.45 -3.71
CA VAL A 400 8.83 -13.56 -4.13
C VAL A 400 8.77 -13.76 -5.64
N GLU A 401 8.15 -14.86 -6.07
CA GLU A 401 7.92 -15.18 -7.47
C GLU A 401 6.51 -14.74 -7.90
N ILE A 402 6.40 -14.00 -9.01
CA ILE A 402 5.13 -13.55 -9.57
C ILE A 402 5.05 -13.86 -11.05
N LYS A 403 4.00 -14.56 -11.49
CA LYS A 403 3.72 -14.77 -12.90
C LYS A 403 2.97 -13.57 -13.48
N SER A 404 3.57 -12.89 -14.46
CA SER A 404 3.02 -11.69 -15.10
C SER A 404 3.10 -11.87 -16.62
N GLY A 405 1.98 -12.28 -17.22
CA GLY A 405 1.92 -12.67 -18.64
C GLY A 405 2.76 -13.91 -18.93
N SER A 406 3.69 -13.82 -19.88
CA SER A 406 4.59 -14.90 -20.30
C SER A 406 5.89 -15.00 -19.50
N TYR A 407 6.06 -14.18 -18.45
CA TYR A 407 7.29 -14.12 -17.66
C TYR A 407 7.02 -14.33 -16.17
N TYR A 408 7.97 -14.95 -15.49
CA TYR A 408 8.12 -14.98 -14.04
C TYR A 408 8.99 -13.81 -13.61
N LYS A 409 8.53 -13.03 -12.64
CA LYS A 409 9.23 -11.91 -12.00
C LYS A 409 9.68 -12.34 -10.62
N TYR A 410 10.92 -12.01 -10.27
CA TYR A 410 11.52 -12.33 -8.98
C TYR A 410 11.79 -11.05 -8.21
N LEU A 411 11.19 -10.93 -7.02
CA LEU A 411 11.19 -9.74 -6.19
C LEU A 411 11.82 -10.02 -4.83
N ILE A 412 12.53 -9.04 -4.28
CA ILE A 412 13.14 -9.11 -2.94
C ILE A 412 12.87 -7.83 -2.14
N PHE A 413 13.23 -7.85 -0.85
CA PHE A 413 13.14 -6.71 0.07
C PHE A 413 11.74 -6.06 0.17
N PRO A 414 10.73 -6.79 0.69
CA PRO A 414 9.41 -6.21 0.94
C PRO A 414 9.47 -5.13 2.02
N HIS A 415 8.95 -3.95 1.73
CA HIS A 415 8.91 -2.82 2.66
C HIS A 415 7.69 -1.91 2.41
N GLU A 416 7.25 -1.18 3.43
CA GLU A 416 6.03 -0.35 3.38
C GLU A 416 6.31 1.14 3.11
N SER A 417 7.58 1.56 3.17
CA SER A 417 7.95 2.99 3.09
C SER A 417 8.69 3.33 1.78
N PRO A 418 8.14 4.21 0.91
CA PRO A 418 8.82 4.63 -0.32
C PRO A 418 10.20 5.25 -0.10
N SER A 419 10.43 5.85 1.08
CA SER A 419 11.72 6.48 1.41
C SER A 419 12.86 5.47 1.57
N GLN A 420 12.55 4.19 1.83
CA GLN A 420 13.53 3.10 1.95
C GLN A 420 13.87 2.45 0.61
N THR A 421 13.09 2.73 -0.44
CA THR A 421 13.21 2.08 -1.74
C THR A 421 14.55 2.37 -2.43
N ASP A 422 15.07 3.59 -2.34
CA ASP A 422 16.38 3.95 -2.90
C ASP A 422 17.51 3.16 -2.23
N TYR A 423 17.44 2.97 -0.90
CA TYR A 423 18.42 2.20 -0.14
C TYR A 423 18.43 0.72 -0.58
N TYR A 424 17.26 0.08 -0.61
CA TYR A 424 17.16 -1.33 -1.00
C TYR A 424 17.46 -1.56 -2.49
N THR A 425 17.15 -0.60 -3.36
CA THR A 425 17.53 -0.65 -4.78
C THR A 425 19.05 -0.65 -4.93
N ASN A 426 19.75 0.24 -4.22
CA ASN A 426 21.20 0.30 -4.28
C ASN A 426 21.85 -0.99 -3.74
N LEU A 427 21.31 -1.54 -2.65
CA LEU A 427 21.77 -2.81 -2.09
C LEU A 427 21.56 -3.97 -3.07
N ALA A 428 20.39 -4.06 -3.71
CA ALA A 428 20.12 -5.09 -4.72
C ALA A 428 21.02 -4.95 -5.96
N LYS A 429 21.40 -3.72 -6.33
CA LYS A 429 22.28 -3.44 -7.47
C LYS A 429 23.72 -3.90 -7.30
N GLU A 430 24.16 -4.15 -6.07
CA GLU A 430 25.47 -4.77 -5.82
C GLU A 430 25.53 -6.19 -6.40
N ASP A 431 24.41 -6.91 -6.34
CA ASP A 431 24.31 -8.29 -6.81
C ASP A 431 23.64 -8.45 -8.18
N PHE A 432 22.73 -7.53 -8.53
CA PHE A 432 21.93 -7.54 -9.75
C PHE A 432 21.92 -6.13 -10.38
N SER A 433 22.80 -5.90 -11.36
CA SER A 433 22.97 -4.57 -11.99
C SER A 433 21.67 -3.94 -12.50
N ASP A 434 20.76 -4.78 -12.96
CA ASP A 434 19.50 -4.40 -13.60
C ASP A 434 18.33 -4.32 -12.60
N ALA A 435 18.61 -4.39 -11.29
CA ALA A 435 17.59 -4.31 -10.27
C ALA A 435 16.89 -2.95 -10.28
N PHE A 436 15.56 -2.97 -10.21
CA PHE A 436 14.76 -1.74 -10.20
C PHE A 436 13.57 -1.86 -9.24
N PRO A 437 13.12 -0.74 -8.66
CA PRO A 437 12.04 -0.76 -7.69
C PRO A 437 10.67 -0.93 -8.35
N VAL A 438 9.81 -1.65 -7.64
CA VAL A 438 8.41 -1.93 -8.02
C VAL A 438 7.49 -1.75 -6.82
N ALA A 439 6.23 -1.44 -7.10
CA ALA A 439 5.15 -1.45 -6.14
C ALA A 439 4.17 -2.58 -6.46
N LEU A 440 3.75 -3.32 -5.44
CA LEU A 440 2.69 -4.31 -5.50
C LEU A 440 1.38 -3.67 -5.04
N ILE A 441 0.37 -3.75 -5.89
CA ILE A 441 -1.02 -3.40 -5.57
C ILE A 441 -1.89 -4.60 -5.95
N GLY A 442 -2.29 -5.40 -4.96
CA GLY A 442 -2.91 -6.70 -5.22
C GLY A 442 -1.95 -7.62 -5.98
N ASP A 443 -2.39 -8.15 -7.13
CA ASP A 443 -1.59 -9.05 -7.97
C ASP A 443 -0.74 -8.30 -9.04
N ASN A 444 -0.85 -6.97 -9.09
CA ASN A 444 -0.18 -6.16 -10.11
C ASN A 444 1.17 -5.63 -9.61
N VAL A 445 2.21 -5.89 -10.40
CA VAL A 445 3.55 -5.31 -10.23
C VAL A 445 3.67 -4.07 -11.10
N ILE A 446 3.75 -2.89 -10.48
CA ILE A 446 3.87 -1.61 -11.15
C ILE A 446 5.31 -1.11 -11.00
N SER A 447 5.92 -0.68 -12.11
CA SER A 447 7.24 -0.05 -12.05
C SER A 447 7.15 1.28 -11.32
N TYR A 448 7.99 1.46 -10.30
CA TYR A 448 8.05 2.67 -9.50
C TYR A 448 9.27 3.48 -9.93
N ALA A 449 9.07 4.55 -10.70
CA ALA A 449 10.16 5.47 -11.04
C ALA A 449 10.08 6.73 -10.18
N LYS A 450 11.25 7.22 -9.76
CA LYS A 450 11.44 8.42 -8.96
C LYS A 450 10.61 9.59 -9.53
N GLY A 451 9.63 10.08 -8.77
CA GLY A 451 8.77 11.21 -9.16
C GLY A 451 7.25 10.95 -9.14
N LEU A 452 6.79 9.70 -8.96
CA LEU A 452 5.37 9.41 -8.74
C LEU A 452 5.01 9.65 -7.27
N THR A 453 4.46 10.82 -6.98
CA THR A 453 3.70 11.07 -5.74
C THR A 453 2.53 10.10 -5.72
N VAL A 454 2.54 9.14 -4.79
CA VAL A 454 1.34 8.35 -4.47
C VAL A 454 0.37 9.31 -3.80
N MET A 455 -0.55 9.89 -4.57
CA MET A 455 -1.70 10.55 -3.99
C MET A 455 -2.56 9.46 -3.37
N ALA A 456 -2.62 9.43 -2.05
CA ALA A 456 -3.55 8.58 -1.34
C ALA A 456 -4.96 9.06 -1.66
N GLY A 457 -5.66 8.33 -2.52
CA GLY A 457 -7.06 8.59 -2.88
C GLY A 457 -7.25 8.78 -4.38
N GLU A 458 -7.16 7.69 -5.14
CA GLU A 458 -7.97 7.39 -6.34
C GLU A 458 -7.86 5.89 -6.68
#